data_AF-A0A972K0P6-F1
#
_entry.id   AF-A0A972K0P6-F1
#
_cell.length_a   1.000
_cell.length_b   1.000
_cell.length_c   1.000
_cell.angle_alpha   90.00
_cell.angle_beta   90.00
_cell.angle_gamma   90.00
#
_symmetry.space_group_name_H-M   'P 1'
#
loop_
_entity.id
_entity.type
_entity.pdbx_description
1 polymer ?
#
loop_
_entity_poly.entity_id
_entity_poly.type
_entity_poly.pdbx_seq_one_letter_code
_entity_poly.pdbx_strand_id
1 'polypeptide(L)'
;MDYRFSDTIDSFKSSAVREILKLTQGKSIISLAGGLPNEQYFPIEAVRDAFLRVFEEGKQVLQYGLTEGYTPLRQSIAKHMERKNIHVGVDDMLITTGSQQAIDLLTRVYIDPGDVILVERPTYLAAIQIFQSHKARIVSVDGDEDGMNLTDLEQKIKEYNAKMIYVVPTFSNPAGKAWSLERRQGTLDICKRNSVLILEDDPYGELRFGGGEALPSIFSLDKHPQGSAVLYTSTFSKIVAPALRTGWAIGDPDVIRQMTRAKQAADLHSSTMDQQALHQLFEHFDLYSHIDLVRSEYETRMHQMADLLNQQNWPGLHWNEPKGGMFIWLELSEEIDTEKLMKLAVEEGVAFVPGASFFADEPKRNAMRLNFTHTDYEQMKEGFARLDRAIQKMLQTV
;
A
#
# COMPACT_ATOMS: atom_id res chain seq x y z
N MET A 1 -0.48 -1.18 39.95
CA MET A 1 -1.09 -2.28 39.17
C MET A 1 -0.08 -2.66 38.13
N ASP A 2 0.44 -3.88 38.16
CA ASP A 2 1.45 -4.33 37.21
C ASP A 2 0.74 -5.06 36.07
N TYR A 3 0.67 -4.41 34.92
CA TYR A 3 0.03 -4.97 33.74
C TYR A 3 0.93 -6.03 33.11
N ARG A 4 0.36 -7.19 32.76
CA ARG A 4 1.02 -8.24 31.99
C ARG A 4 0.41 -8.28 30.59
N PHE A 5 1.14 -7.77 29.61
CA PHE A 5 0.72 -7.78 28.20
C PHE A 5 1.15 -9.08 27.51
N SER A 6 0.51 -9.42 26.38
CA SER A 6 0.94 -10.56 25.56
C SER A 6 2.26 -10.28 24.88
N ASP A 7 3.08 -11.31 24.64
CA ASP A 7 4.35 -11.23 23.91
C ASP A 7 4.20 -10.60 22.51
N THR A 8 3.02 -10.65 21.90
CA THR A 8 2.74 -10.00 20.61
C THR A 8 2.98 -8.50 20.64
N ILE A 9 2.94 -7.85 21.83
CA ILE A 9 3.22 -6.41 21.95
C ILE A 9 4.62 -6.03 21.45
N ASP A 10 5.59 -6.95 21.56
CA ASP A 10 6.97 -6.73 21.16
C ASP A 10 7.13 -6.61 19.63
N SER A 11 6.17 -7.14 18.85
CA SER A 11 6.11 -6.96 17.40
C SER A 11 5.57 -5.59 16.98
N PHE A 12 4.82 -4.91 17.85
CA PHE A 12 4.24 -3.60 17.55
C PHE A 12 5.24 -2.48 17.85
N LYS A 13 6.37 -2.49 17.14
CA LYS A 13 7.31 -1.38 17.14
C LYS A 13 6.59 -0.10 16.68
N SER A 14 6.93 1.03 17.27
CA SER A 14 6.39 2.32 16.82
C SER A 14 6.71 2.51 15.34
N SER A 15 5.68 2.79 14.54
CA SER A 15 5.88 3.05 13.12
C SER A 15 6.62 4.37 12.97
N ALA A 16 7.81 4.36 12.36
CA ALA A 16 8.57 5.56 12.02
C ALA A 16 7.69 6.59 11.29
N VAL A 17 6.82 6.12 10.38
CA VAL A 17 5.84 6.95 9.68
C VAL A 17 4.88 7.64 10.65
N ARG A 18 4.39 6.96 11.68
CA ARG A 18 3.50 7.55 12.69
C ARG A 18 4.20 8.60 13.54
N GLU A 19 5.46 8.36 13.92
CA GLU A 19 6.26 9.33 14.67
C GLU A 19 6.53 10.57 13.84
N ILE A 20 6.90 10.39 12.57
CA ILE A 20 7.09 11.50 11.61
C ILE A 20 5.79 12.29 11.42
N LEU A 21 4.64 11.60 11.26
CA LEU A 21 3.35 12.29 11.14
C LEU A 21 3.01 13.16 12.36
N LYS A 22 3.36 12.71 13.57
CA LYS A 22 3.19 13.53 14.79
C LYS A 22 4.09 14.78 14.77
N LEU A 23 5.33 14.64 14.30
CA LEU A 23 6.26 15.75 14.17
C LEU A 23 5.76 16.77 13.13
N THR A 24 5.19 16.30 12.02
CA THR A 24 4.74 17.16 10.91
C THR A 24 3.36 17.78 11.14
N GLN A 25 2.65 17.45 12.21
CA GLN A 25 1.40 18.14 12.59
C GLN A 25 1.63 19.58 13.07
N GLY A 26 2.88 19.96 13.36
CA GLY A 26 3.28 21.36 13.57
C GLY A 26 3.50 22.11 12.25
N LYS A 27 3.04 23.38 12.16
CA LYS A 27 3.15 24.22 10.95
C LYS A 27 4.57 24.55 10.46
N SER A 28 5.63 24.05 11.11
CA SER A 28 7.03 24.41 10.80
C SER A 28 7.79 23.41 9.94
N ILE A 29 7.25 22.19 9.74
CA ILE A 29 7.96 21.11 9.03
C ILE A 29 7.31 20.83 7.67
N ILE A 30 8.12 20.87 6.61
CA ILE A 30 7.72 20.44 5.27
C ILE A 30 7.80 18.92 5.20
N SER A 31 6.70 18.24 4.91
CA SER A 31 6.64 16.76 4.93
C SER A 31 6.73 16.17 3.53
N LEU A 32 7.85 15.54 3.21
CA LEU A 32 8.01 14.62 2.07
C LEU A 32 7.78 13.16 2.48
N ALA A 33 7.28 12.90 3.70
CA ALA A 33 7.22 11.56 4.29
C ALA A 33 5.86 10.87 4.18
N GLY A 34 4.76 11.65 4.20
CA GLY A 34 3.41 11.13 4.39
C GLY A 34 2.97 10.14 3.31
N GLY A 35 2.37 9.02 3.69
CA GLY A 35 1.72 8.08 2.76
C GLY A 35 0.29 8.50 2.36
N LEU A 36 0.03 9.81 2.38
CA LEU A 36 -1.29 10.41 2.38
C LEU A 36 -1.62 10.99 1.00
N PRO A 37 -2.79 10.66 0.43
CA PRO A 37 -3.26 11.38 -0.73
C PRO A 37 -3.53 12.84 -0.35
N ASN A 38 -3.40 13.73 -1.31
CA ASN A 38 -3.60 15.15 -1.11
C ASN A 38 -5.08 15.49 -0.94
N GLU A 39 -5.39 16.09 0.21
CA GLU A 39 -6.73 16.43 0.66
C GLU A 39 -7.46 17.46 -0.21
N GLN A 40 -6.73 18.27 -0.97
CA GLN A 40 -7.31 19.21 -1.92
C GLN A 40 -8.18 18.51 -2.97
N TYR A 41 -7.87 17.26 -3.30
CA TYR A 41 -8.60 16.52 -4.33
C TYR A 41 -9.71 15.63 -3.74
N PHE A 42 -9.93 15.59 -2.43
CA PHE A 42 -11.02 14.78 -1.89
C PHE A 42 -12.38 15.32 -2.39
N PRO A 43 -13.28 14.48 -2.94
CA PRO A 43 -14.55 14.92 -3.51
C PRO A 43 -15.58 15.18 -2.40
N ILE A 44 -15.29 16.14 -1.52
CA ILE A 44 -16.02 16.39 -0.26
C ILE A 44 -17.51 16.61 -0.47
N GLU A 45 -17.88 17.36 -1.51
CA GLU A 45 -19.29 17.64 -1.84
C GLU A 45 -20.01 16.36 -2.29
N ALA A 46 -19.38 15.56 -3.16
CA ALA A 46 -19.97 14.30 -3.61
C ALA A 46 -20.10 13.28 -2.47
N VAL A 47 -19.09 13.21 -1.58
CA VAL A 47 -19.14 12.38 -0.36
C VAL A 47 -20.27 12.83 0.55
N ARG A 48 -20.40 14.14 0.80
CA ARG A 48 -21.51 14.70 1.60
C ARG A 48 -22.86 14.31 1.01
N ASP A 49 -23.05 14.52 -0.29
CA ASP A 49 -24.31 14.24 -0.95
C ASP A 49 -24.62 12.73 -0.98
N ALA A 50 -23.60 11.88 -1.07
CA ALA A 50 -23.74 10.43 -0.92
C ALA A 50 -24.24 10.04 0.48
N PHE A 51 -23.67 10.61 1.54
CA PHE A 51 -24.17 10.37 2.90
C PHE A 51 -25.59 10.91 3.11
N LEU A 52 -25.94 12.06 2.52
CA LEU A 52 -27.31 12.56 2.56
C LEU A 52 -28.30 11.56 1.95
N ARG A 53 -27.99 11.01 0.77
CA ARG A 53 -28.80 9.95 0.14
C ARG A 53 -28.90 8.69 1.00
N VAL A 54 -27.81 8.29 1.68
CA VAL A 54 -27.86 7.18 2.64
C VAL A 54 -28.90 7.47 3.74
N PHE A 55 -28.87 8.63 4.36
CA PHE A 55 -29.82 8.96 5.43
C PHE A 55 -31.29 9.03 4.97
N GLU A 56 -31.55 9.26 3.67
CA GLU A 56 -32.89 9.24 3.09
C GLU A 56 -33.50 7.83 3.05
N GLU A 57 -32.69 6.77 3.07
CA GLU A 57 -33.20 5.39 3.10
C GLU A 57 -33.97 5.11 4.40
N GLY A 58 -33.61 5.75 5.52
CA GLY A 58 -34.32 5.67 6.78
C GLY A 58 -33.52 5.01 7.91
N LYS A 59 -34.19 4.59 8.99
CA LYS A 59 -33.53 4.16 10.23
C LYS A 59 -32.69 2.89 10.08
N GLN A 60 -32.97 2.05 9.08
CA GLN A 60 -32.27 0.79 8.86
C GLN A 60 -30.79 0.98 8.50
N VAL A 61 -30.37 2.15 8.03
CA VAL A 61 -28.97 2.44 7.69
C VAL A 61 -28.06 2.44 8.92
N LEU A 62 -28.65 2.62 10.10
CA LEU A 62 -27.96 2.60 11.39
C LEU A 62 -27.88 1.21 12.02
N GLN A 63 -28.41 0.18 11.35
CA GLN A 63 -28.41 -1.20 11.84
C GLN A 63 -27.15 -1.96 11.39
N TYR A 64 -26.84 -3.05 12.10
CA TYR A 64 -25.84 -4.02 11.67
C TYR A 64 -26.12 -4.55 10.25
N GLY A 65 -25.05 -4.80 9.50
CA GLY A 65 -25.06 -5.38 8.15
C GLY A 65 -24.41 -6.77 8.07
N LEU A 66 -24.26 -7.26 6.84
CA LEU A 66 -23.58 -8.52 6.55
C LEU A 66 -22.08 -8.39 6.75
N THR A 67 -21.44 -9.45 7.26
CA THR A 67 -19.98 -9.51 7.43
C THR A 67 -19.24 -9.44 6.11
N GLU A 68 -19.77 -10.10 5.08
CA GLU A 68 -19.25 -10.10 3.71
C GLU A 68 -19.22 -8.68 3.11
N GLY A 69 -20.12 -7.82 3.59
CA GLY A 69 -20.28 -6.44 3.14
C GLY A 69 -21.61 -6.17 2.43
N TYR A 70 -21.90 -4.89 2.25
CA TYR A 70 -23.10 -4.40 1.59
C TYR A 70 -23.14 -4.86 0.13
N THR A 71 -24.12 -5.69 -0.22
CA THR A 71 -24.19 -6.37 -1.52
C THR A 71 -24.16 -5.41 -2.72
N PRO A 72 -24.89 -4.27 -2.73
CA PRO A 72 -24.80 -3.32 -3.84
C PRO A 72 -23.40 -2.73 -4.03
N LEU A 73 -22.65 -2.49 -2.94
CA LEU A 73 -21.25 -2.07 -3.08
C LEU A 73 -20.38 -3.19 -3.68
N ARG A 74 -20.54 -4.44 -3.24
CA ARG A 74 -19.81 -5.58 -3.83
C ARG A 74 -20.07 -5.71 -5.32
N GLN A 75 -21.30 -5.46 -5.77
CA GLN A 75 -21.66 -5.42 -7.20
C GLN A 75 -21.02 -4.24 -7.94
N SER A 76 -21.03 -3.03 -7.35
CA SER A 76 -20.34 -1.87 -7.94
C SER A 76 -18.84 -2.10 -8.06
N ILE A 77 -18.21 -2.73 -7.06
CA ILE A 77 -16.79 -3.11 -7.11
C ILE A 77 -16.57 -4.17 -8.20
N ALA A 78 -17.38 -5.22 -8.29
CA ALA A 78 -17.24 -6.22 -9.35
C ALA A 78 -17.25 -5.58 -10.76
N LYS A 79 -18.19 -4.67 -11.02
CA LYS A 79 -18.25 -3.89 -12.27
C LYS A 79 -17.03 -2.98 -12.47
N HIS A 80 -16.53 -2.37 -11.40
CA HIS A 80 -15.29 -1.59 -11.45
C HIS A 80 -14.09 -2.48 -11.82
N MET A 81 -14.02 -3.69 -11.25
CA MET A 81 -12.94 -4.65 -11.47
C MET A 81 -12.93 -5.25 -12.88
N GLU A 82 -14.06 -5.30 -13.59
CA GLU A 82 -14.11 -5.68 -15.01
C GLU A 82 -13.22 -4.78 -15.87
N ARG A 83 -13.09 -3.48 -15.53
CA ARG A 83 -12.18 -2.54 -16.22
C ARG A 83 -10.70 -2.93 -16.08
N LYS A 84 -10.37 -3.73 -15.06
CA LYS A 84 -9.05 -4.30 -14.80
C LYS A 84 -8.95 -5.75 -15.28
N ASN A 85 -9.89 -6.20 -16.12
CA ASN A 85 -9.99 -7.56 -16.63
C ASN A 85 -10.10 -8.61 -15.50
N ILE A 86 -10.76 -8.25 -14.40
CA ILE A 86 -11.07 -9.13 -13.28
C ILE A 86 -12.58 -9.37 -13.27
N HIS A 87 -12.98 -10.62 -13.53
CA HIS A 87 -14.39 -11.02 -13.62
C HIS A 87 -14.73 -11.90 -12.43
N VAL A 88 -15.43 -11.34 -11.45
CA VAL A 88 -15.74 -12.00 -10.18
C VAL A 88 -17.17 -11.70 -9.72
N GLY A 89 -17.75 -12.63 -8.98
CA GLY A 89 -19.05 -12.48 -8.33
C GLY A 89 -18.92 -11.92 -6.91
N VAL A 90 -20.07 -11.72 -6.28
CA VAL A 90 -20.14 -11.23 -4.88
C VAL A 90 -19.60 -12.26 -3.87
N ASP A 91 -19.63 -13.55 -4.21
CA ASP A 91 -19.16 -14.65 -3.35
C ASP A 91 -17.64 -14.82 -3.38
N ASP A 92 -16.98 -14.26 -4.38
CA ASP A 92 -15.51 -14.23 -4.51
C ASP A 92 -14.91 -13.02 -3.76
N MET A 93 -15.73 -12.24 -3.03
CA MET A 93 -15.34 -10.93 -2.49
C MET A 93 -15.75 -10.73 -1.03
N LEU A 94 -14.83 -10.12 -0.26
CA LEU A 94 -15.05 -9.65 1.10
C LEU A 94 -14.75 -8.16 1.22
N ILE A 95 -15.70 -7.35 1.71
CA ILE A 95 -15.42 -5.97 2.09
C ILE A 95 -14.64 -5.94 3.41
N THR A 96 -13.62 -5.09 3.47
CA THR A 96 -12.74 -4.96 4.64
C THR A 96 -12.59 -3.50 5.06
N THR A 97 -12.13 -3.29 6.29
CA THR A 97 -11.85 -1.97 6.86
C THR A 97 -10.50 -1.41 6.33
N GLY A 98 -10.41 -1.34 4.99
CA GLY A 98 -9.21 -1.08 4.19
C GLY A 98 -8.32 -2.32 3.98
N SER A 99 -7.42 -2.30 2.99
CA SER A 99 -6.51 -3.43 2.67
C SER A 99 -5.74 -3.96 3.88
N GLN A 100 -5.37 -3.10 4.84
CA GLN A 100 -4.70 -3.52 6.07
C GLN A 100 -5.45 -4.64 6.80
N GLN A 101 -6.78 -4.57 6.85
CA GLN A 101 -7.59 -5.62 7.45
C GLN A 101 -7.62 -6.89 6.57
N ALA A 102 -7.64 -6.76 5.24
CA ALA A 102 -7.55 -7.93 4.35
C ALA A 102 -6.24 -8.71 4.59
N ILE A 103 -5.11 -7.99 4.70
CA ILE A 103 -3.80 -8.58 5.01
C ILE A 103 -3.83 -9.29 6.37
N ASP A 104 -4.38 -8.65 7.42
CA ASP A 104 -4.49 -9.26 8.75
C ASP A 104 -5.39 -10.50 8.76
N LEU A 105 -6.56 -10.41 8.14
CA LEU A 105 -7.53 -11.50 8.09
C LEU A 105 -6.97 -12.70 7.33
N LEU A 106 -6.32 -12.48 6.18
CA LEU A 106 -5.69 -13.58 5.45
C LEU A 106 -4.59 -14.22 6.29
N THR A 107 -3.71 -13.41 6.88
CA THR A 107 -2.62 -13.91 7.73
C THR A 107 -3.18 -14.76 8.87
N ARG A 108 -4.23 -14.28 9.54
CA ARG A 108 -4.89 -14.98 10.65
C ARG A 108 -5.46 -16.36 10.28
N VAL A 109 -6.01 -16.51 9.07
CA VAL A 109 -6.66 -17.77 8.66
C VAL A 109 -5.72 -18.71 7.90
N TYR A 110 -4.59 -18.20 7.39
CA TYR A 110 -3.72 -18.93 6.50
C TYR A 110 -2.33 -19.24 7.08
N ILE A 111 -1.85 -18.47 8.07
CA ILE A 111 -0.48 -18.54 8.59
C ILE A 111 -0.51 -18.97 10.06
N ASP A 112 0.25 -20.02 10.37
CA ASP A 112 0.56 -20.44 11.74
C ASP A 112 1.89 -19.81 12.21
N PRO A 113 2.12 -19.65 13.54
CA PRO A 113 3.41 -19.22 14.06
C PRO A 113 4.57 -20.05 13.51
N GLY A 114 5.57 -19.38 12.94
CA GLY A 114 6.74 -20.00 12.32
C GLY A 114 6.60 -20.28 10.82
N ASP A 115 5.39 -20.23 10.25
CA ASP A 115 5.22 -20.32 8.80
C ASP A 115 5.97 -19.18 8.09
N VAL A 116 6.45 -19.49 6.88
CA VAL A 116 7.26 -18.55 6.11
C VAL A 116 6.42 -17.78 5.10
N ILE A 117 6.57 -16.45 5.16
CA ILE A 117 6.03 -15.51 4.18
C ILE A 117 7.18 -14.86 3.44
N LEU A 118 7.19 -14.96 2.12
CA LEU A 118 8.16 -14.25 1.29
C LEU A 118 7.67 -12.84 0.96
N VAL A 119 8.58 -11.86 0.96
CA VAL A 119 8.26 -10.46 0.64
C VAL A 119 9.29 -9.86 -0.31
N GLU A 120 8.90 -8.86 -1.10
CA GLU A 120 9.86 -8.08 -1.90
C GLU A 120 10.85 -7.31 -1.01
N ARG A 121 12.08 -7.10 -1.49
CA ARG A 121 13.10 -6.29 -0.81
C ARG A 121 13.28 -4.95 -1.54
N PRO A 122 12.85 -3.79 -0.98
CA PRO A 122 12.05 -3.59 0.23
C PRO A 122 10.54 -3.81 0.01
N THR A 123 9.75 -3.79 1.08
CA THR A 123 8.28 -3.96 1.05
C THR A 123 7.53 -3.03 2.02
N TYR A 124 6.21 -3.16 2.07
CA TYR A 124 5.33 -2.35 2.89
C TYR A 124 5.50 -2.66 4.40
N LEU A 125 6.01 -1.68 5.14
CA LEU A 125 6.23 -1.75 6.60
C LEU A 125 5.04 -2.33 7.38
N ALA A 126 3.81 -1.90 7.08
CA ALA A 126 2.67 -2.33 7.89
C ALA A 126 2.27 -3.79 7.63
N ALA A 127 2.60 -4.35 6.45
CA ALA A 127 2.45 -5.78 6.20
C ALA A 127 3.47 -6.59 7.03
N ILE A 128 4.74 -6.14 7.09
CA ILE A 128 5.77 -6.73 7.95
C ILE A 128 5.29 -6.79 9.41
N GLN A 129 4.72 -5.69 9.91
CA GLN A 129 4.22 -5.62 11.29
C GLN A 129 3.06 -6.60 11.54
N ILE A 130 2.13 -6.75 10.60
CA ILE A 130 1.06 -7.76 10.70
C ILE A 130 1.69 -9.15 10.77
N PHE A 131 2.55 -9.50 9.82
CA PHE A 131 3.15 -10.83 9.76
C PHE A 131 3.94 -11.16 11.04
N GLN A 132 4.72 -10.21 11.57
CA GLN A 132 5.42 -10.35 12.85
C GLN A 132 4.46 -10.55 14.03
N SER A 133 3.32 -9.88 14.05
CA SER A 133 2.32 -10.02 15.13
C SER A 133 1.64 -11.40 15.14
N HIS A 134 1.59 -12.07 13.99
CA HIS A 134 1.18 -13.47 13.85
C HIS A 134 2.35 -14.46 14.01
N LYS A 135 3.53 -13.96 14.40
CA LYS A 135 4.76 -14.76 14.59
C LYS A 135 5.20 -15.52 13.32
N ALA A 136 4.88 -14.98 12.15
CA ALA A 136 5.38 -15.50 10.89
C ALA A 136 6.88 -15.24 10.76
N ARG A 137 7.59 -16.14 10.08
CA ARG A 137 8.96 -15.90 9.65
C ARG A 137 8.94 -15.20 8.29
N ILE A 138 9.47 -13.99 8.23
CA ILE A 138 9.48 -13.19 7.00
C ILE A 138 10.84 -13.35 6.33
N VAL A 139 10.85 -13.69 5.05
CA VAL A 139 12.08 -13.84 4.26
C VAL A 139 11.97 -12.95 3.03
N SER A 140 12.95 -12.06 2.86
CA SER A 140 13.01 -11.17 1.70
C SER A 140 13.44 -11.93 0.45
N VAL A 141 12.85 -11.58 -0.70
CA VAL A 141 13.27 -12.01 -2.03
C VAL A 141 13.83 -10.79 -2.76
N ASP A 142 14.99 -10.97 -3.37
CA ASP A 142 15.65 -9.91 -4.12
C ASP A 142 14.82 -9.53 -5.34
N GLY A 143 14.96 -8.30 -5.79
CA GLY A 143 14.24 -7.78 -6.94
C GLY A 143 14.99 -6.65 -7.63
N ASP A 144 14.62 -6.41 -8.87
CA ASP A 144 15.16 -5.36 -9.74
C ASP A 144 14.05 -4.37 -10.11
N GLU A 145 14.25 -3.60 -11.19
CA GLU A 145 13.27 -2.62 -11.68
C GLU A 145 12.00 -3.26 -12.23
N ASP A 146 12.12 -4.50 -12.72
CA ASP A 146 11.01 -5.26 -13.30
C ASP A 146 10.25 -6.07 -12.25
N GLY A 147 10.79 -6.21 -11.03
CA GLY A 147 10.11 -6.83 -9.89
C GLY A 147 10.94 -7.93 -9.22
N MET A 148 10.26 -8.86 -8.57
CA MET A 148 10.90 -9.93 -7.80
C MET A 148 11.71 -10.88 -8.70
N ASN A 149 12.93 -11.19 -8.29
CA ASN A 149 13.81 -12.11 -9.01
C ASN A 149 13.24 -13.53 -8.96
N LEU A 150 12.88 -14.07 -10.12
CA LEU A 150 12.22 -15.38 -10.24
C LEU A 150 13.10 -16.55 -9.78
N THR A 151 14.41 -16.47 -10.01
CA THR A 151 15.36 -17.52 -9.58
C THR A 151 15.47 -17.55 -8.06
N ASP A 152 15.65 -16.37 -7.44
CA ASP A 152 15.72 -16.23 -5.99
C ASP A 152 14.39 -16.62 -5.32
N LEU A 153 13.26 -16.22 -5.92
CA LEU A 153 11.92 -16.64 -5.49
C LEU A 153 11.80 -18.17 -5.46
N GLU A 154 12.11 -18.84 -6.57
CA GLU A 154 11.96 -20.30 -6.65
C GLU A 154 12.91 -21.03 -5.68
N GLN A 155 14.13 -20.53 -5.50
CA GLN A 155 15.06 -21.07 -4.52
C GLN A 155 14.51 -20.93 -3.09
N LYS A 156 14.06 -19.72 -2.71
CA LYS A 156 13.57 -19.43 -1.35
C LYS A 156 12.27 -20.16 -1.03
N ILE A 157 11.39 -20.38 -2.00
CA ILE A 157 10.21 -21.24 -1.81
C ILE A 157 10.63 -22.63 -1.35
N LYS A 158 11.61 -23.24 -2.01
CA LYS A 158 12.10 -24.60 -1.70
C LYS A 158 12.89 -24.64 -0.39
N GLU A 159 13.79 -23.69 -0.20
CA GLU A 159 14.68 -23.62 0.97
C GLU A 159 13.90 -23.42 2.27
N TYR A 160 12.89 -22.54 2.24
CA TYR A 160 12.16 -22.14 3.44
C TYR A 160 10.78 -22.80 3.57
N ASN A 161 10.37 -23.62 2.60
CA ASN A 161 9.01 -24.17 2.51
C ASN A 161 7.96 -23.06 2.67
N ALA A 162 8.08 -22.03 1.82
CA ALA A 162 7.24 -20.85 1.91
C ALA A 162 5.76 -21.18 1.71
N LYS A 163 4.90 -20.62 2.57
CA LYS A 163 3.44 -20.84 2.50
C LYS A 163 2.74 -19.78 1.67
N MET A 164 3.25 -18.55 1.71
CA MET A 164 2.67 -17.40 1.02
C MET A 164 3.77 -16.44 0.56
N ILE A 165 3.50 -15.70 -0.51
CA ILE A 165 4.26 -14.49 -0.85
C ILE A 165 3.36 -13.25 -0.74
N TYR A 166 3.91 -12.12 -0.32
CA TYR A 166 3.23 -10.82 -0.32
C TYR A 166 3.94 -9.87 -1.30
N VAL A 167 3.17 -9.30 -2.22
CA VAL A 167 3.69 -8.48 -3.31
C VAL A 167 2.82 -7.24 -3.53
N VAL A 168 3.46 -6.15 -3.96
CA VAL A 168 2.79 -4.90 -4.40
C VAL A 168 3.28 -4.58 -5.81
N PRO A 169 2.83 -5.30 -6.85
CA PRO A 169 3.45 -5.24 -8.17
C PRO A 169 3.27 -3.89 -8.89
N THR A 170 2.34 -3.06 -8.41
CA THR A 170 1.92 -1.82 -9.06
C THR A 170 2.20 -0.62 -8.15
N PHE A 171 3.26 0.11 -8.47
CA PHE A 171 3.73 1.33 -7.80
C PHE A 171 4.00 1.11 -6.31
N SER A 172 4.85 0.12 -6.01
CA SER A 172 5.04 -0.43 -4.67
C SER A 172 5.35 0.63 -3.61
N ASN A 173 4.91 0.38 -2.38
CA ASN A 173 5.38 1.13 -1.22
C ASN A 173 6.47 0.32 -0.52
N PRO A 174 7.74 0.78 -0.49
CA PRO A 174 8.15 2.17 -0.72
C PRO A 174 8.73 2.47 -2.11
N ALA A 175 9.02 1.45 -2.93
CA ALA A 175 9.97 1.59 -4.03
C ALA A 175 9.42 2.29 -5.29
N GLY A 176 8.10 2.49 -5.41
CA GLY A 176 7.45 3.05 -6.58
C GLY A 176 7.50 2.16 -7.82
N LYS A 177 7.93 0.89 -7.68
CA LYS A 177 8.20 -0.02 -8.80
C LYS A 177 6.92 -0.48 -9.48
N ALA A 178 6.98 -0.68 -10.79
CA ALA A 178 5.93 -1.27 -11.60
C ALA A 178 6.47 -2.52 -12.28
N TRP A 179 6.05 -3.70 -11.80
CA TRP A 179 6.58 -4.96 -12.28
C TRP A 179 6.24 -5.21 -13.75
N SER A 180 7.17 -5.80 -14.50
CA SER A 180 6.95 -6.20 -15.88
C SER A 180 5.92 -7.33 -16.00
N LEU A 181 5.32 -7.47 -17.19
CA LEU A 181 4.40 -8.57 -17.47
C LEU A 181 5.07 -9.94 -17.29
N GLU A 182 6.34 -10.06 -17.71
CA GLU A 182 7.13 -11.29 -17.55
C GLU A 182 7.29 -11.65 -16.08
N ARG A 183 7.64 -10.69 -15.21
CA ARG A 183 7.81 -10.93 -13.77
C ARG A 183 6.50 -11.32 -13.09
N ARG A 184 5.38 -10.69 -13.47
CA ARG A 184 4.03 -11.06 -12.99
C ARG A 184 3.66 -12.49 -13.38
N GLN A 185 3.81 -12.86 -14.66
CA GLN A 185 3.50 -14.20 -15.14
C GLN A 185 4.43 -15.26 -14.55
N GLY A 186 5.74 -15.01 -14.51
CA GLY A 186 6.71 -15.94 -13.95
C GLY A 186 6.48 -16.20 -12.47
N THR A 187 6.11 -15.17 -11.70
CA THR A 187 5.76 -15.31 -10.28
C THR A 187 4.53 -16.19 -10.10
N LEU A 188 3.47 -15.94 -10.90
CA LEU A 188 2.26 -16.77 -10.89
C LEU A 188 2.58 -18.24 -11.19
N ASP A 189 3.35 -18.50 -12.24
CA ASP A 189 3.69 -19.86 -12.67
C ASP A 189 4.52 -20.61 -11.62
N ILE A 190 5.49 -19.93 -11.00
CA ILE A 190 6.32 -20.50 -9.92
C ILE A 190 5.43 -20.82 -8.70
N CYS A 191 4.60 -19.87 -8.25
CA CYS A 191 3.77 -20.07 -7.07
C CYS A 191 2.75 -21.19 -7.27
N LYS A 192 2.08 -21.26 -8.44
CA LYS A 192 1.18 -22.36 -8.79
C LYS A 192 1.86 -23.71 -8.73
N ARG A 193 3.02 -23.85 -9.36
CA ARG A 193 3.77 -25.13 -9.39
C ARG A 193 4.21 -25.60 -8.00
N ASN A 194 4.42 -24.66 -7.07
CA ASN A 194 4.85 -24.97 -5.71
C ASN A 194 3.71 -24.88 -4.68
N SER A 195 2.46 -24.68 -5.10
CA SER A 195 1.30 -24.52 -4.21
C SER A 195 1.46 -23.42 -3.15
N VAL A 196 2.08 -22.30 -3.55
CA VAL A 196 2.28 -21.11 -2.70
C VAL A 196 1.21 -20.07 -3.02
N LEU A 197 0.55 -19.52 -1.99
CA LEU A 197 -0.43 -18.46 -2.17
C LEU A 197 0.26 -17.11 -2.44
N ILE A 198 -0.28 -16.32 -3.37
CA ILE A 198 0.13 -14.94 -3.63
C ILE A 198 -0.88 -14.01 -2.98
N LEU A 199 -0.45 -13.17 -2.04
CA LEU A 199 -1.20 -12.00 -1.59
C LEU A 199 -0.74 -10.79 -2.42
N GLU A 200 -1.56 -10.40 -3.40
CA GLU A 200 -1.34 -9.22 -4.24
C GLU A 200 -2.08 -8.02 -3.62
N ASP A 201 -1.35 -7.08 -3.02
CA ASP A 201 -1.92 -5.80 -2.57
C ASP A 201 -1.74 -4.72 -3.65
N ASP A 202 -2.84 -4.15 -4.11
CA ASP A 202 -2.86 -3.15 -5.18
C ASP A 202 -3.64 -1.89 -4.76
N PRO A 203 -3.13 -1.10 -3.82
CA PRO A 203 -3.77 0.14 -3.39
C PRO A 203 -3.51 1.31 -4.37
N TYR A 204 -2.61 1.15 -5.34
CA TYR A 204 -2.14 2.21 -6.22
C TYR A 204 -2.47 1.98 -7.70
N GLY A 205 -3.06 0.85 -8.10
CA GLY A 205 -3.22 0.50 -9.51
C GLY A 205 -4.00 1.49 -10.38
N GLU A 206 -4.89 2.29 -9.77
CA GLU A 206 -5.59 3.37 -10.43
C GLU A 206 -4.71 4.62 -10.65
N LEU A 207 -3.63 4.79 -9.88
CA LEU A 207 -2.75 5.96 -9.92
C LEU A 207 -1.63 5.82 -10.96
N ARG A 208 -1.93 5.33 -12.16
CA ARG A 208 -0.95 5.20 -13.27
C ARG A 208 -0.75 6.53 -13.99
N PHE A 209 0.50 6.87 -14.30
CA PHE A 209 0.84 8.06 -15.09
C PHE A 209 0.89 7.75 -16.59
N GLY A 210 0.60 8.76 -17.41
CA GLY A 210 0.61 8.66 -18.87
C GLY A 210 -0.47 7.76 -19.48
N GLY A 211 -0.34 7.55 -20.80
CA GLY A 211 -1.31 6.85 -21.67
C GLY A 211 -0.96 5.40 -22.02
N GLY A 212 0.04 4.80 -21.38
CA GLY A 212 0.43 3.40 -21.61
C GLY A 212 -0.66 2.41 -21.17
N GLU A 213 -0.63 1.21 -21.76
CA GLU A 213 -1.55 0.12 -21.41
C GLU A 213 -1.37 -0.27 -19.94
N ALA A 214 -2.49 -0.49 -19.24
CA ALA A 214 -2.45 -0.96 -17.87
C ALA A 214 -1.89 -2.39 -17.84
N LEU A 215 -0.87 -2.64 -17.02
CA LEU A 215 -0.39 -4.00 -16.82
C LEU A 215 -1.46 -4.79 -16.03
N PRO A 216 -1.76 -6.04 -16.44
CA PRO A 216 -2.72 -6.86 -15.72
C PRO A 216 -2.19 -7.15 -14.31
N SER A 217 -3.10 -7.23 -13.34
CA SER A 217 -2.77 -7.79 -12.02
C SER A 217 -2.39 -9.27 -12.16
N ILE A 218 -1.64 -9.78 -11.19
CA ILE A 218 -1.31 -11.21 -11.13
C ILE A 218 -2.62 -12.01 -11.00
N PHE A 219 -3.59 -11.49 -10.24
CA PHE A 219 -4.92 -12.07 -10.13
C PHE A 219 -5.66 -12.18 -11.48
N SER A 220 -5.61 -11.15 -12.33
CA SER A 220 -6.22 -11.19 -13.67
C SER A 220 -5.54 -12.23 -14.57
N LEU A 221 -4.21 -12.39 -14.45
CA LEU A 221 -3.44 -13.42 -15.16
C LEU A 221 -3.80 -14.85 -14.71
N ASP A 222 -4.28 -15.02 -13.48
CA ASP A 222 -4.72 -16.32 -12.95
C ASP A 222 -6.01 -16.83 -13.62
N LYS A 223 -6.83 -15.92 -14.16
CA LYS A 223 -8.05 -16.17 -14.97
C LYS A 223 -9.20 -16.92 -14.29
N HIS A 224 -9.04 -17.38 -13.04
CA HIS A 224 -10.08 -18.11 -12.32
C HIS A 224 -10.09 -17.72 -10.85
N PRO A 225 -11.25 -17.32 -10.26
CA PRO A 225 -11.35 -17.19 -8.82
C PRO A 225 -11.35 -18.56 -8.13
N GLN A 226 -12.01 -19.58 -8.70
CA GLN A 226 -12.01 -20.93 -8.13
C GLN A 226 -10.66 -21.64 -8.35
N GLY A 227 -10.06 -22.10 -7.25
CA GLY A 227 -8.71 -22.66 -7.22
C GLY A 227 -7.62 -21.63 -7.48
N SER A 228 -7.91 -20.33 -7.31
CA SER A 228 -6.94 -19.26 -7.53
C SER A 228 -5.73 -19.42 -6.62
N ALA A 229 -4.54 -19.18 -7.18
CA ALA A 229 -3.30 -19.08 -6.41
C ALA A 229 -3.07 -17.65 -5.89
N VAL A 230 -4.01 -16.74 -6.10
CA VAL A 230 -3.87 -15.31 -5.79
C VAL A 230 -5.06 -14.83 -4.95
N LEU A 231 -4.79 -14.21 -3.81
CA LEU A 231 -5.73 -13.32 -3.16
C LEU A 231 -5.34 -11.89 -3.51
N TYR A 232 -6.25 -11.17 -4.17
CA TYR A 232 -6.08 -9.76 -4.51
C TYR A 232 -6.73 -8.89 -3.44
N THR A 233 -6.08 -7.79 -3.04
CA THR A 233 -6.69 -6.78 -2.18
C THR A 233 -6.46 -5.37 -2.72
N SER A 234 -7.45 -4.50 -2.53
CA SER A 234 -7.35 -3.08 -2.89
C SER A 234 -8.25 -2.21 -2.01
N THR A 235 -8.24 -0.89 -2.24
CA THR A 235 -8.78 0.09 -1.31
C THR A 235 -9.26 1.37 -1.97
N PHE A 236 -10.30 1.97 -1.40
CA PHE A 236 -10.74 3.33 -1.77
C PHE A 236 -9.84 4.43 -1.19
N SER A 237 -8.89 4.05 -0.33
CA SER A 237 -8.08 5.02 0.43
C SER A 237 -7.26 5.97 -0.45
N LYS A 238 -6.93 5.57 -1.69
CA LYS A 238 -6.05 6.34 -2.59
C LYS A 238 -6.79 7.01 -3.75
N ILE A 239 -8.08 6.68 -3.93
CA ILE A 239 -8.90 7.12 -5.06
C ILE A 239 -10.17 7.89 -4.66
N VAL A 240 -10.56 7.84 -3.37
CA VAL A 240 -11.70 8.60 -2.84
C VAL A 240 -11.29 9.35 -1.58
N ALA A 241 -11.16 8.62 -0.46
CA ALA A 241 -10.79 9.20 0.83
C ALA A 241 -10.29 8.11 1.79
N PRO A 242 -9.11 8.26 2.42
CA PRO A 242 -8.61 7.34 3.43
C PRO A 242 -9.55 7.14 4.62
N ALA A 243 -10.31 8.18 4.98
CA ALA A 243 -11.16 8.24 6.17
C ALA A 243 -12.38 7.30 6.09
N LEU A 244 -12.82 6.90 4.89
CA LEU A 244 -13.92 5.94 4.70
C LEU A 244 -13.52 4.50 5.06
N ARG A 245 -12.23 4.26 5.33
CA ARG A 245 -11.69 2.98 5.80
C ARG A 245 -12.24 1.76 5.06
N THR A 246 -12.44 1.82 3.76
CA THR A 246 -13.06 0.72 3.00
C THR A 246 -12.09 0.18 1.96
N GLY A 247 -11.96 -1.14 1.93
CA GLY A 247 -11.24 -1.91 0.92
C GLY A 247 -11.95 -3.22 0.65
N TRP A 248 -11.34 -4.06 -0.18
CA TRP A 248 -11.92 -5.36 -0.54
C TRP A 248 -10.82 -6.37 -0.80
N ALA A 249 -11.12 -7.63 -0.49
CA ALA A 249 -10.35 -8.80 -0.91
C ALA A 249 -11.15 -9.58 -1.95
N ILE A 250 -10.47 -10.09 -2.98
CA ILE A 250 -11.02 -10.95 -4.03
C ILE A 250 -10.16 -12.21 -4.11
N GLY A 251 -10.78 -13.38 -4.20
CA GLY A 251 -10.08 -14.62 -4.45
C GLY A 251 -10.98 -15.83 -4.37
N ASP A 252 -10.40 -16.99 -4.13
CA ASP A 252 -11.14 -18.24 -4.04
C ASP A 252 -12.24 -18.17 -2.96
N PRO A 253 -13.49 -18.56 -3.29
CA PRO A 253 -14.61 -18.53 -2.35
C PRO A 253 -14.34 -19.24 -1.02
N ASP A 254 -13.52 -20.29 -0.99
CA ASP A 254 -13.21 -21.03 0.23
C ASP A 254 -12.33 -20.20 1.15
N VAL A 255 -11.36 -19.49 0.59
CA VAL A 255 -10.51 -18.53 1.32
C VAL A 255 -11.36 -17.36 1.82
N ILE A 256 -12.20 -16.78 0.95
CA ILE A 256 -13.10 -15.68 1.31
C ILE A 256 -14.05 -16.07 2.45
N ARG A 257 -14.58 -17.30 2.46
CA ARG A 257 -15.42 -17.80 3.56
C ARG A 257 -14.66 -17.91 4.88
N GLN A 258 -13.39 -18.35 4.87
CA GLN A 258 -12.59 -18.36 6.12
C GLN A 258 -12.28 -16.95 6.60
N MET A 259 -11.89 -16.05 5.69
CA MET A 259 -11.65 -14.64 6.03
C MET A 259 -12.92 -13.97 6.58
N THR A 260 -14.10 -14.30 6.05
CA THR A 260 -15.39 -13.80 6.54
C THR A 260 -15.64 -14.25 7.98
N ARG A 261 -15.37 -15.51 8.32
CA ARG A 261 -15.47 -16.01 9.71
C ARG A 261 -14.53 -15.27 10.65
N ALA A 262 -13.28 -15.07 10.24
CA ALA A 262 -12.31 -14.31 11.00
C ALA A 262 -12.74 -12.85 11.19
N LYS A 263 -13.30 -12.23 10.15
CA LYS A 263 -13.83 -10.86 10.20
C LYS A 263 -14.99 -10.75 11.18
N GLN A 264 -15.94 -11.69 11.13
CA GLN A 264 -17.08 -11.71 12.06
C GLN A 264 -16.59 -11.72 13.51
N ALA A 265 -15.57 -12.51 13.82
CA ALA A 265 -14.96 -12.56 15.14
C ALA A 265 -14.15 -11.30 15.51
N ALA A 266 -13.58 -10.61 14.51
CA ALA A 266 -12.74 -9.44 14.73
C ALA A 266 -13.55 -8.15 14.92
N ASP A 267 -14.54 -7.88 14.06
CA ASP A 267 -15.28 -6.62 14.05
C ASP A 267 -16.75 -6.71 13.61
N LEU A 268 -17.30 -7.92 13.48
CA LEU A 268 -18.64 -8.22 12.94
C LEU A 268 -18.79 -7.86 11.46
N HIS A 269 -18.71 -6.58 11.11
CA HIS A 269 -18.72 -6.07 9.74
C HIS A 269 -18.13 -4.66 9.68
N SER A 270 -17.70 -4.21 8.50
CA SER A 270 -17.24 -2.82 8.28
C SER A 270 -18.42 -1.85 8.29
N SER A 271 -18.17 -0.56 8.52
CA SER A 271 -19.20 0.50 8.52
C SER A 271 -20.15 0.38 7.32
N THR A 272 -21.44 0.12 7.58
CA THR A 272 -22.45 0.00 6.53
C THR A 272 -22.73 1.35 5.88
N MET A 273 -22.65 2.44 6.65
CA MET A 273 -22.81 3.80 6.15
C MET A 273 -21.73 4.19 5.15
N ASP A 274 -20.45 3.90 5.44
CA ASP A 274 -19.35 4.19 4.52
C ASP A 274 -19.49 3.36 3.23
N GLN A 275 -19.91 2.10 3.35
CA GLN A 275 -20.14 1.23 2.21
C GLN A 275 -21.29 1.70 1.31
N GLN A 276 -22.40 2.13 1.91
CA GLN A 276 -23.53 2.68 1.17
C GLN A 276 -23.15 4.02 0.51
N ALA A 277 -22.43 4.90 1.21
CA ALA A 277 -21.95 6.15 0.63
C ALA A 277 -21.02 5.90 -0.58
N LEU A 278 -20.13 4.90 -0.51
CA LEU A 278 -19.30 4.51 -1.64
C LEU A 278 -20.13 3.96 -2.81
N HIS A 279 -21.16 3.16 -2.55
CA HIS A 279 -22.09 2.72 -3.59
C HIS A 279 -22.81 3.91 -4.24
N GLN A 280 -23.29 4.87 -3.43
CA GLN A 280 -23.91 6.10 -3.90
C GLN A 280 -22.95 6.99 -4.72
N LEU A 281 -21.64 6.92 -4.47
CA LEU A 281 -20.64 7.57 -5.32
C LEU A 281 -20.51 6.87 -6.68
N PHE A 282 -20.50 5.54 -6.73
CA PHE A 282 -20.47 4.81 -8.02
C PHE A 282 -21.68 5.15 -8.90
N GLU A 283 -22.85 5.35 -8.31
CA GLU A 283 -24.10 5.60 -9.05
C GLU A 283 -24.28 7.06 -9.46
N HIS A 284 -23.81 8.02 -8.65
CA HIS A 284 -24.19 9.43 -8.79
C HIS A 284 -23.01 10.40 -8.92
N PHE A 285 -21.78 9.90 -8.91
CA PHE A 285 -20.58 10.71 -9.10
C PHE A 285 -19.71 10.10 -10.20
N ASP A 286 -19.15 10.96 -11.06
CA ASP A 286 -18.19 10.49 -12.06
C ASP A 286 -16.84 10.21 -11.40
N LEU A 287 -16.77 9.06 -10.74
CA LEU A 287 -15.59 8.60 -10.04
C LEU A 287 -14.39 8.41 -10.98
N TYR A 288 -14.63 8.09 -12.25
CA TYR A 288 -13.55 7.85 -13.20
C TYR A 288 -12.89 9.15 -13.65
N SER A 289 -13.69 10.17 -14.01
CA SER A 289 -13.15 11.50 -14.29
C SER A 289 -12.43 12.08 -13.06
N HIS A 290 -12.93 11.81 -11.86
CA HIS A 290 -12.24 12.18 -10.62
C HIS A 290 -10.87 11.49 -10.47
N ILE A 291 -10.80 10.18 -10.69
CA ILE A 291 -9.53 9.44 -10.66
C ILE A 291 -8.57 9.99 -11.71
N ASP A 292 -9.02 10.27 -12.93
CA ASP A 292 -8.18 10.84 -13.99
C ASP A 292 -7.62 12.22 -13.63
N LEU A 293 -8.41 13.07 -12.94
CA LEU A 293 -7.90 14.32 -12.37
C LEU A 293 -6.79 14.06 -11.35
N VAL A 294 -7.00 13.17 -10.39
CA VAL A 294 -5.98 12.84 -9.37
C VAL A 294 -4.70 12.31 -10.01
N ARG A 295 -4.82 11.44 -11.03
CA ARG A 295 -3.69 10.90 -11.79
C ARG A 295 -2.87 12.00 -12.45
N SER A 296 -3.52 12.89 -13.20
CA SER A 296 -2.86 14.00 -13.91
C SER A 296 -2.11 14.95 -12.95
N GLU A 297 -2.72 15.23 -11.81
CA GLU A 297 -2.14 16.10 -10.79
C GLU A 297 -0.94 15.45 -10.11
N TYR A 298 -1.02 14.14 -9.82
CA TYR A 298 0.09 13.41 -9.20
C TYR A 298 1.24 13.19 -10.17
N GLU A 299 0.96 12.99 -11.46
CA GLU A 299 1.98 12.93 -12.52
C GLU A 299 2.74 14.26 -12.61
N THR A 300 2.02 15.39 -12.62
CA THR A 300 2.64 16.73 -12.63
C THR A 300 3.56 16.93 -11.44
N ARG A 301 3.13 16.55 -10.23
CA ARG A 301 3.93 16.68 -9.02
C ARG A 301 5.12 15.71 -8.97
N MET A 302 4.96 14.51 -9.53
CA MET A 302 6.07 13.56 -9.67
C MET A 302 7.17 14.16 -10.57
N HIS A 303 6.82 14.70 -11.74
CA HIS A 303 7.80 15.35 -12.62
C HIS A 303 8.47 16.56 -11.94
N GLN A 304 7.71 17.37 -11.18
CA GLN A 304 8.28 18.46 -10.39
C GLN A 304 9.31 17.97 -9.36
N MET A 305 9.03 16.87 -8.65
CA MET A 305 9.98 16.30 -7.70
C MET A 305 11.19 15.67 -8.40
N ALA A 306 10.98 15.01 -9.54
CA ALA A 306 12.03 14.46 -10.40
C ALA A 306 12.99 15.56 -10.89
N ASP A 307 12.46 16.70 -11.34
CA ASP A 307 13.26 17.85 -11.76
C ASP A 307 14.12 18.39 -10.61
N LEU A 308 13.59 18.43 -9.39
CA LEU A 308 14.34 18.84 -8.21
C LEU A 308 15.44 17.83 -7.83
N LEU A 309 15.16 16.53 -7.96
CA LEU A 309 16.14 15.45 -7.74
C LEU A 309 17.28 15.52 -8.76
N ASN A 310 16.97 15.76 -10.03
CA ASN A 310 17.97 15.89 -11.12
C ASN A 310 18.91 17.08 -10.93
N GLN A 311 18.54 18.06 -10.10
CA GLN A 311 19.38 19.21 -9.74
C GLN A 311 20.29 18.93 -8.54
N GLN A 312 20.09 17.81 -7.82
CA GLN A 312 20.90 17.47 -6.65
C GLN A 312 22.18 16.77 -7.05
N ASN A 313 23.25 17.01 -6.27
CA ASN A 313 24.52 16.32 -6.40
C ASN A 313 24.86 15.56 -5.10
N TRP A 314 23.86 14.89 -4.53
CA TRP A 314 24.03 14.13 -3.30
C TRP A 314 24.87 12.86 -3.57
N PRO A 315 25.87 12.53 -2.73
CA PRO A 315 26.72 11.37 -2.96
C PRO A 315 25.93 10.08 -3.07
N GLY A 316 26.18 9.33 -4.16
CA GLY A 316 25.53 8.04 -4.42
C GLY A 316 24.04 8.12 -4.73
N LEU A 317 23.50 9.31 -5.04
CA LEU A 317 22.08 9.48 -5.38
C LEU A 317 21.69 8.60 -6.56
N HIS A 318 20.82 7.64 -6.27
CA HIS A 318 20.22 6.75 -7.24
C HIS A 318 18.71 6.66 -6.98
N TRP A 319 17.92 6.78 -8.03
CA TRP A 319 16.47 6.67 -7.97
C TRP A 319 15.93 6.38 -9.37
N ASN A 320 14.72 5.83 -9.40
CA ASN A 320 14.02 5.52 -10.63
C ASN A 320 12.72 6.32 -10.72
N GLU A 321 12.43 6.80 -11.92
CA GLU A 321 11.21 7.57 -12.18
C GLU A 321 9.97 6.67 -12.07
N PRO A 322 9.04 6.96 -11.14
CA PRO A 322 7.85 6.14 -10.96
C PRO A 322 6.88 6.30 -12.15
N LYS A 323 6.35 5.18 -12.63
CA LYS A 323 5.30 5.15 -13.67
C LYS A 323 3.89 5.40 -13.09
N GLY A 324 3.79 5.72 -11.81
CA GLY A 324 2.55 5.88 -11.07
C GLY A 324 2.74 5.89 -9.56
N GLY A 325 1.63 5.90 -8.83
CA GLY A 325 1.58 5.81 -7.38
C GLY A 325 1.86 7.14 -6.69
N MET A 326 2.64 7.10 -5.62
CA MET A 326 2.78 8.22 -4.68
C MET A 326 4.19 8.44 -4.15
N PHE A 327 5.16 7.59 -4.53
CA PHE A 327 6.46 7.55 -3.87
C PHE A 327 7.62 7.51 -4.85
N ILE A 328 8.72 8.13 -4.45
CA ILE A 328 10.05 7.94 -5.02
C ILE A 328 10.92 7.32 -3.94
N TRP A 329 11.70 6.30 -4.32
CA TRP A 329 12.70 5.69 -3.47
C TRP A 329 14.09 6.12 -3.89
N LEU A 330 14.83 6.67 -2.93
CA LEU A 330 16.19 7.14 -3.13
C LEU A 330 17.15 6.20 -2.42
N GLU A 331 18.27 5.91 -3.05
CA GLU A 331 19.48 5.38 -2.41
C GLU A 331 20.57 6.45 -2.48
N LEU A 332 21.35 6.58 -1.40
CA LEU A 332 22.51 7.47 -1.30
C LEU A 332 23.79 6.64 -1.13
N SER A 333 24.95 7.27 -0.94
CA SER A 333 26.19 6.58 -0.55
C SER A 333 26.01 5.77 0.74
N GLU A 334 26.66 4.61 0.84
CA GLU A 334 26.57 3.69 2.00
C GLU A 334 27.01 4.34 3.32
N GLU A 335 27.82 5.39 3.26
CA GLU A 335 28.26 6.18 4.41
C GLU A 335 27.14 7.00 5.06
N ILE A 336 26.05 7.27 4.32
CA ILE A 336 24.92 8.06 4.80
C ILE A 336 23.90 7.14 5.46
N ASP A 337 23.79 7.20 6.78
CA ASP A 337 22.69 6.59 7.53
C ASP A 337 21.45 7.52 7.52
N THR A 338 20.39 7.11 6.84
CA THR A 338 19.16 7.91 6.68
C THR A 338 18.36 8.07 7.96
N GLU A 339 18.53 7.20 8.97
CA GLU A 339 17.92 7.39 10.29
C GLU A 339 18.59 8.55 11.04
N LYS A 340 19.91 8.70 10.89
CA LYS A 340 20.65 9.86 11.43
C LYS A 340 20.35 11.11 10.63
N LEU A 341 20.35 11.02 9.29
CA LEU A 341 19.99 12.12 8.42
C LEU A 341 18.60 12.67 8.72
N MET A 342 17.63 11.81 9.06
CA MET A 342 16.30 12.27 9.42
C MET A 342 16.31 13.19 10.65
N LYS A 343 17.17 12.95 11.64
CA LYS A 343 17.25 13.85 12.79
C LYS A 343 17.71 15.25 12.37
N LEU A 344 18.74 15.32 11.53
CA LEU A 344 19.26 16.57 10.96
C LEU A 344 18.23 17.26 10.05
N ALA A 345 17.51 16.49 9.24
CA ALA A 345 16.47 17.03 8.35
C ALA A 345 15.29 17.62 9.15
N VAL A 346 14.88 16.99 10.26
CA VAL A 346 13.86 17.57 11.16
C VAL A 346 14.34 18.89 11.75
N GLU A 347 15.61 19.01 12.14
CA GLU A 347 16.21 20.27 12.63
C GLU A 347 16.19 21.37 11.56
N GLU A 348 16.39 21.00 10.29
CA GLU A 348 16.24 21.90 9.14
C GLU A 348 14.78 22.17 8.75
N GLY A 349 13.81 21.50 9.39
CA GLY A 349 12.39 21.68 9.15
C GLY A 349 11.87 20.94 7.92
N VAL A 350 12.43 19.78 7.57
CA VAL A 350 11.91 18.88 6.52
C VAL A 350 11.85 17.43 7.00
N ALA A 351 10.87 16.67 6.53
CA ALA A 351 10.67 15.27 6.89
C ALA A 351 10.64 14.32 5.69
N PHE A 352 11.24 13.14 5.79
CA PHE A 352 11.12 12.01 4.86
C PHE A 352 10.94 10.70 5.65
N VAL A 353 10.82 9.53 5.00
CA VAL A 353 10.84 8.24 5.73
C VAL A 353 12.16 7.50 5.50
N PRO A 354 12.95 7.24 6.55
CA PRO A 354 14.14 6.39 6.46
C PRO A 354 13.82 4.98 5.93
N GLY A 355 14.72 4.43 5.12
CA GLY A 355 14.47 3.21 4.37
C GLY A 355 14.50 1.94 5.21
N ALA A 356 15.24 1.95 6.33
CA ALA A 356 15.50 0.75 7.13
C ALA A 356 14.23 0.02 7.60
N SER A 357 13.14 0.76 7.85
CA SER A 357 11.85 0.21 8.30
C SER A 357 11.12 -0.62 7.23
N PHE A 358 11.54 -0.55 5.96
CA PHE A 358 10.89 -1.26 4.85
C PHE A 358 11.57 -2.60 4.49
N PHE A 359 12.58 -3.02 5.25
CA PHE A 359 13.26 -4.30 5.09
C PHE A 359 12.80 -5.28 6.17
N ALA A 360 12.54 -6.53 5.80
CA ALA A 360 12.20 -7.61 6.74
C ALA A 360 13.45 -8.26 7.38
N ASP A 361 14.58 -8.12 6.72
CA ASP A 361 15.91 -8.63 7.03
C ASP A 361 16.92 -7.47 7.18
N GLU A 362 18.23 -7.72 7.02
CA GLU A 362 19.26 -6.69 7.22
C GLU A 362 19.00 -5.47 6.32
N PRO A 363 18.73 -4.27 6.90
CA PRO A 363 18.26 -3.14 6.12
C PRO A 363 19.37 -2.43 5.34
N LYS A 364 19.04 -1.91 4.16
CA LYS A 364 19.83 -0.80 3.58
C LYS A 364 19.57 0.47 4.39
N ARG A 365 20.62 1.03 5.01
CA ARG A 365 20.53 2.23 5.85
C ARG A 365 20.62 3.55 5.07
N ASN A 366 21.14 3.49 3.85
CA ASN A 366 21.33 4.61 2.93
C ASN A 366 20.14 4.92 2.02
N ALA A 367 18.99 4.30 2.26
CA ALA A 367 17.80 4.48 1.44
C ALA A 367 16.72 5.33 2.14
N MET A 368 15.90 6.05 1.40
CA MET A 368 14.75 6.79 1.93
C MET A 368 13.57 6.84 0.96
N ARG A 369 12.37 7.01 1.49
CA ARG A 369 11.15 7.21 0.70
C ARG A 369 10.69 8.67 0.77
N LEU A 370 10.45 9.26 -0.39
CA LEU A 370 9.78 10.55 -0.56
C LEU A 370 8.36 10.37 -1.09
N ASN A 371 7.46 11.29 -0.74
CA ASN A 371 6.10 11.40 -1.25
C ASN A 371 5.92 12.72 -2.01
N PHE A 372 5.46 12.64 -3.26
CA PHE A 372 5.24 13.80 -4.12
C PHE A 372 3.79 14.28 -4.15
N THR A 373 2.85 13.61 -3.49
CA THR A 373 1.42 13.88 -3.69
C THR A 373 0.93 15.09 -2.90
N HIS A 374 1.40 15.24 -1.66
CA HIS A 374 0.86 16.21 -0.71
C HIS A 374 1.45 17.62 -0.85
N THR A 375 2.78 17.71 -0.82
CA THR A 375 3.51 18.99 -0.75
C THR A 375 3.46 19.73 -2.08
N ASP A 376 3.13 21.03 -2.06
CA ASP A 376 3.10 21.87 -3.27
C ASP A 376 4.51 22.18 -3.80
N TYR A 377 4.61 22.71 -5.03
CA TYR A 377 5.91 22.91 -5.68
C TYR A 377 6.84 23.89 -4.94
N GLU A 378 6.30 24.97 -4.36
CA GLU A 378 7.11 25.95 -3.64
C GLU A 378 7.65 25.35 -2.34
N GLN A 379 6.81 24.62 -1.63
CA GLN A 379 7.22 23.86 -0.44
C GLN A 379 8.18 22.73 -0.80
N MET A 380 8.01 22.04 -1.94
CA MET A 380 8.94 21.01 -2.40
C MET A 380 10.33 21.60 -2.64
N LYS A 381 10.43 22.74 -3.34
CA LYS A 381 11.72 23.44 -3.54
C LYS A 381 12.42 23.76 -2.22
N GLU A 382 11.70 24.37 -1.29
CA GLU A 382 12.24 24.70 0.04
C GLU A 382 12.60 23.43 0.84
N GLY A 383 11.79 22.39 0.74
CA GLY A 383 12.05 21.09 1.36
C GLY A 383 13.34 20.44 0.84
N PHE A 384 13.59 20.50 -0.46
CA PHE A 384 14.83 20.02 -1.07
C PHE A 384 16.04 20.85 -0.65
N ALA A 385 15.91 22.18 -0.57
CA ALA A 385 16.97 23.04 -0.05
C ALA A 385 17.32 22.75 1.42
N ARG A 386 16.31 22.44 2.25
CA ARG A 386 16.50 21.99 3.64
C ARG A 386 17.16 20.61 3.73
N LEU A 387 16.73 19.68 2.87
CA LEU A 387 17.26 18.33 2.83
C LEU A 387 18.72 18.32 2.37
N ASP A 388 19.08 19.15 1.38
CA ASP A 388 20.47 19.35 0.97
C ASP A 388 21.33 19.83 2.14
N ARG A 389 20.92 20.87 2.88
CA ARG A 389 21.64 21.33 4.08
C ARG A 389 21.83 20.22 5.12
N ALA A 390 20.81 19.40 5.35
CA ALA A 390 20.91 18.26 6.26
C ALA A 390 21.91 17.21 5.77
N ILE A 391 21.95 16.93 4.46
CA ILE A 391 22.93 16.01 3.85
C ILE A 391 24.35 16.59 3.96
N GLN A 392 24.54 17.88 3.68
CA GLN A 392 25.85 18.53 3.83
C GLN A 392 26.36 18.47 5.28
N LYS A 393 25.48 18.66 6.28
CA LYS A 393 25.83 18.46 7.70
C LYS A 393 26.23 17.02 8.00
N MET A 394 25.48 16.04 7.48
CA MET A 394 25.80 14.62 7.65
C MET A 394 27.19 14.30 7.12
N LEU A 395 27.54 14.79 5.93
CA LEU A 395 28.86 14.60 5.31
C LEU A 395 30.02 15.27 6.06
N GLN A 396 29.75 16.25 6.93
CA GLN A 396 30.77 16.84 7.81
C GLN A 396 30.99 16.03 9.10
N THR A 397 30.10 15.07 9.40
CA THR A 397 30.14 14.22 10.60
C THR A 397 30.58 12.78 10.32
N VAL A 398 30.68 12.41 9.04
CA VAL A 398 31.35 11.20 8.54
C VAL A 398 32.83 11.52 8.41
#